data_AF-A0A0W0Y0F2-F1
#
_entry.id   AF-A0A0W0Y0F2-F1
#
_cell.length_a   1.000
_cell.length_b   1.000
_cell.length_c   1.000
_cell.angle_alpha   90.00
_cell.angle_beta   90.00
_cell.angle_gamma   90.00
#
_symmetry.space_group_name_H-M   'P 1'
#
loop_
_entity.id
_entity.type
_entity.pdbx_description
1 polymer ?
#
loop_
_entity_poly.entity_id
_entity_poly.type
_entity_poly.pdbx_seq_one_letter_code
_entity_poly.pdbx_strand_id
1 'polypeptide(L)'
;MPRSSKGFIAIDIDGTTLVEKIDKNPLYGLRNKQSHMRQVLLEYVRRAQKEGYDILILTARPGIVDRGLQALSNYLGTKPTNEIVNILEAYDVHNVEIVRAPAGLKGHKMAEILQSYHQEGHHDAIGLLFDDQLKQVNDVIAQNNSQLVAIDINSASDLDRFWTETKIPVTGRNPFHPQNLIKDIKETHREISLLYKNIEQIRFAQEAELITKIVDDLSIRIYEAKHRDYHPEINWVNNAITGINTIINKLSKDRPHIRQAELNAISQLIFGTDDLSRIVPNSQIEVLLQDLMIDLKDFVLRDELLKTLKDYQSRFQANALVKEQPGNLIEINRLNQLIDKLETIPQASEALAAFANTLQKNESEYRSSSWWQPVDNLLNQSLTVNSCTTISKSHQFRQRIGEMKDDCMPNEGSGLKL
;
A
#
# COMPACT_ATOMS: atom_id res chain seq x y z
N MET A 1 35.12 13.29 -0.87
CA MET A 1 35.59 11.98 -0.38
C MET A 1 35.42 10.99 -1.53
N PRO A 2 36.24 9.94 -1.66
CA PRO A 2 35.95 8.86 -2.62
C PRO A 2 34.58 8.25 -2.31
N ARG A 3 33.83 7.83 -3.33
CA ARG A 3 32.50 7.21 -3.13
C ARG A 3 32.62 5.87 -2.41
N SER A 4 31.59 5.51 -1.67
CA SER A 4 31.54 4.26 -0.93
C SER A 4 31.41 3.04 -1.84
N SER A 5 32.20 1.99 -1.56
CA SER A 5 32.03 0.70 -2.23
C SER A 5 30.72 -0.02 -1.88
N LYS A 6 30.04 0.36 -0.80
CA LYS A 6 28.71 -0.18 -0.44
C LYS A 6 27.58 0.51 -1.22
N GLY A 7 27.84 1.67 -1.82
CA GLY A 7 26.83 2.51 -2.46
C GLY A 7 26.25 3.55 -1.52
N PHE A 8 24.95 3.81 -1.64
CA PHE A 8 24.35 4.99 -1.03
C PHE A 8 22.92 4.83 -0.51
N ILE A 9 22.59 5.69 0.48
CA ILE A 9 21.24 5.92 0.97
C ILE A 9 20.82 7.33 0.56
N ALA A 10 19.83 7.43 -0.31
CA ALA A 10 19.14 8.66 -0.66
C ALA A 10 17.95 8.88 0.27
N ILE A 11 17.90 10.05 0.90
CA ILE A 11 16.80 10.49 1.74
C ILE A 11 16.02 11.52 0.95
N ASP A 12 14.77 11.22 0.64
CA ASP A 12 13.88 12.29 0.23
C ASP A 12 13.59 13.22 1.41
N ILE A 13 13.50 14.52 1.15
CA ILE A 13 13.09 15.51 2.17
C ILE A 13 11.68 16.04 1.94
N ASP A 14 11.08 15.77 0.79
CA ASP A 14 9.79 16.30 0.37
C ASP A 14 8.60 15.44 0.83
N GLY A 15 8.33 15.48 2.14
CA GLY A 15 7.24 14.75 2.81
C GLY A 15 7.72 13.58 3.66
N THR A 16 8.87 13.02 3.27
CA THR A 16 9.59 11.93 3.95
C THR A 16 10.18 12.37 5.28
N THR A 17 10.76 13.58 5.29
CA THR A 17 10.97 14.32 6.53
C THR A 17 9.61 14.93 6.93
N LEU A 18 9.24 14.86 8.22
CA LEU A 18 8.05 15.49 8.79
C LEU A 18 8.21 17.02 8.73
N VAL A 19 8.13 17.54 7.52
CA VAL A 19 7.94 18.94 7.25
C VAL A 19 6.44 19.16 7.46
N GLU A 20 6.07 20.01 8.41
CA GLU A 20 4.69 20.39 8.63
C GLU A 20 4.13 20.92 7.30
N LYS A 21 3.34 20.10 6.59
CA LYS A 21 2.78 20.43 5.28
C LYS A 21 1.73 21.50 5.55
N ILE A 22 2.04 22.75 5.25
CA ILE A 22 1.02 23.80 5.18
C ILE A 22 0.07 23.41 4.05
N ASP A 23 -1.22 23.48 4.37
CA ASP A 23 -2.34 23.18 3.50
C ASP A 23 -2.12 23.60 2.04
N LYS A 24 -2.67 22.78 1.14
CA LYS A 24 -2.68 22.89 -0.32
C LYS A 24 -3.15 24.26 -0.82
N ASN A 25 -2.29 25.28 -0.70
CA ASN A 25 -2.52 26.62 -1.18
C ASN A 25 -1.72 26.81 -2.48
N PRO A 26 -2.35 27.25 -3.59
CA PRO A 26 -1.73 27.38 -4.91
C PRO A 26 -0.53 28.35 -5.00
N LEU A 27 -0.24 29.12 -3.96
CA LEU A 27 1.01 29.85 -3.81
C LEU A 27 2.06 28.98 -3.11
N TYR A 28 2.62 28.02 -3.84
CA TYR A 28 3.84 27.25 -3.54
C TYR A 28 4.41 27.37 -2.10
N GLY A 29 4.11 26.38 -1.25
CA GLY A 29 5.07 25.56 -0.48
C GLY A 29 6.32 26.16 0.20
N LEU A 30 6.34 27.45 0.56
CA LEU A 30 7.58 28.14 0.94
C LEU A 30 7.58 28.78 2.34
N ARG A 31 6.51 28.60 3.12
CA ARG A 31 6.41 29.20 4.47
C ARG A 31 6.42 28.18 5.60
N ASN A 32 7.32 27.22 5.59
CA ASN A 32 7.41 26.27 6.71
C ASN A 32 8.06 26.93 7.91
N LYS A 33 7.46 26.75 9.10
CA LYS A 33 8.06 27.20 10.36
C LYS A 33 9.10 26.21 10.88
N GLN A 34 8.98 24.92 10.55
CA GLN A 34 9.85 23.85 11.04
C GLN A 34 9.95 22.70 10.03
N SER A 35 11.15 22.13 9.88
CA SER A 35 11.40 20.87 9.19
C SER A 35 11.88 19.86 10.23
N HIS A 36 11.24 18.69 10.33
CA HIS A 36 11.66 17.65 11.28
C HIS A 36 11.98 16.36 10.54
N MET A 37 12.98 15.63 11.03
CA MET A 37 13.18 14.25 10.58
C MET A 37 12.54 13.27 11.55
N ARG A 38 11.98 12.20 10.99
CA ARG A 38 11.49 11.06 11.76
C ARG A 38 12.63 10.44 12.54
N GLN A 39 12.36 10.03 13.78
CA GLN A 39 13.40 9.49 14.64
C GLN A 39 13.91 8.15 14.13
N VAL A 40 13.02 7.32 13.59
CA VAL A 40 13.33 6.04 12.93
C VAL A 40 14.25 6.27 11.72
N LEU A 41 13.92 7.22 10.84
CA LEU A 41 14.74 7.54 9.66
C LEU A 41 16.14 8.01 10.06
N LEU A 42 16.24 8.89 11.06
CA LEU A 42 17.51 9.36 11.62
C LEU A 42 18.40 8.19 12.07
N GLU A 43 17.84 7.23 12.82
CA GLU A 43 18.61 6.08 13.29
C GLU A 43 19.10 5.20 12.14
N TYR A 44 18.26 4.98 11.13
CA TYR A 44 18.57 4.10 9.99
C TYR A 44 19.71 4.69 9.16
N VAL A 45 19.63 5.98 8.87
CA VAL A 45 20.67 6.72 8.15
C VAL A 45 21.97 6.74 8.95
N ARG A 46 21.91 7.00 10.26
CA ARG A 46 23.08 6.98 11.13
C ARG A 46 23.79 5.63 11.14
N ARG A 47 23.03 4.54 11.16
CA ARG A 47 23.58 3.18 11.09
C ARG A 47 24.20 2.89 9.72
N ALA A 48 23.51 3.25 8.65
CA ALA A 48 24.04 3.10 7.30
C ALA A 48 25.37 3.84 7.14
N GLN A 49 25.47 5.07 7.64
CA GLN A 49 26.73 5.82 7.58
C GLN A 49 27.86 5.18 8.40
N LYS A 50 27.56 4.67 9.61
CA LYS A 50 28.55 3.93 10.41
C LYS A 50 29.06 2.68 9.71
N GLU A 51 28.21 2.06 8.91
CA GLU A 51 28.55 0.91 8.09
C GLU A 51 29.26 1.30 6.78
N GLY A 52 29.39 2.60 6.51
CA GLY A 52 30.15 3.13 5.38
C GLY A 52 29.33 3.45 4.14
N TYR A 53 27.99 3.47 4.21
CA TYR A 53 27.17 3.98 3.10
C TYR A 53 27.30 5.50 2.98
N ASP A 54 27.29 6.00 1.74
CA ASP A 54 27.18 7.44 1.48
C ASP A 54 25.74 7.90 1.73
N ILE A 55 25.59 9.04 2.41
CA ILE A 55 24.27 9.63 2.67
C ILE A 55 24.03 10.78 1.69
N LEU A 56 22.96 10.70 0.91
CA LEU A 56 22.56 11.72 -0.04
C LEU A 56 21.20 12.29 0.34
N ILE A 57 21.03 13.59 0.13
CA ILE A 57 19.72 14.21 0.15
C ILE A 57 19.21 14.27 -1.28
N LEU A 58 18.03 13.70 -1.53
CA LEU A 58 17.34 13.80 -2.81
C LEU A 58 16.14 14.73 -2.66
N THR A 59 15.99 15.73 -3.52
CA THR A 59 14.88 16.69 -3.40
C THR A 59 14.41 17.23 -4.74
N ALA A 60 13.11 17.51 -4.83
CA ALA A 60 12.55 18.25 -5.96
C ALA A 60 12.63 19.77 -5.75
N ARG A 61 13.03 20.23 -4.56
CA ARG A 61 13.13 21.67 -4.26
C ARG A 61 14.21 22.33 -5.12
N PRO A 62 13.93 23.52 -5.66
CA PRO A 62 14.93 24.27 -6.40
C PRO A 62 16.15 24.58 -5.51
N GLY A 63 17.32 24.68 -6.14
CA GLY A 63 18.51 25.22 -5.49
C GLY A 63 18.38 26.71 -5.19
N ILE A 64 19.50 27.36 -4.82
CA ILE A 64 19.53 28.82 -4.65
C ILE A 64 19.14 29.46 -5.99
N VAL A 65 17.97 30.10 -6.03
CA VAL A 65 17.56 30.92 -7.16
C VAL A 65 18.35 32.22 -7.07
N ASP A 66 19.11 32.54 -8.14
CA ASP A 66 19.80 33.78 -8.52
C ASP A 66 20.23 34.81 -7.44
N ARG A 67 21.37 35.50 -7.63
CA ARG A 67 21.87 36.50 -6.66
C ARG A 67 20.86 37.60 -6.32
N GLY A 68 19.93 37.92 -7.24
CA GLY A 68 18.84 38.88 -7.01
C GLY A 68 17.77 38.43 -6.00
N LEU A 69 17.66 37.13 -5.71
CA LEU A 69 16.70 36.55 -4.76
C LEU A 69 17.35 36.13 -3.43
N GLN A 70 18.66 36.42 -3.22
CA GLN A 70 19.34 36.17 -1.95
C GLN A 70 18.65 36.84 -0.76
N ALA A 71 18.06 38.03 -0.94
CA ALA A 71 17.27 38.70 0.10
C ALA A 71 16.02 37.90 0.51
N LEU A 72 15.52 37.03 -0.38
CA LEU A 72 14.41 36.11 -0.16
C LEU A 72 14.87 34.68 0.15
N SER A 73 16.17 34.39 0.19
CA SER A 73 16.72 33.05 0.46
C SER A 73 16.34 32.52 1.85
N ASN A 74 16.09 33.41 2.81
CA ASN A 74 15.51 33.08 4.13
C ASN A 74 14.06 32.55 4.05
N TYR A 75 13.43 32.63 2.87
CA TYR A 75 12.04 32.25 2.62
C TYR A 75 11.87 31.31 1.40
N LEU A 76 12.92 31.03 0.61
CA LEU A 76 12.80 30.31 -0.65
C LEU A 76 13.63 29.02 -0.67
N GLY A 77 12.96 27.87 -0.81
CA GLY A 77 13.47 26.60 -1.35
C GLY A 77 14.57 25.85 -0.58
N THR A 78 15.60 26.55 -0.10
CA THR A 78 16.84 25.99 0.46
C THR A 78 16.87 25.95 1.98
N LYS A 79 16.08 26.80 2.67
CA LYS A 79 16.02 26.81 4.14
C LYS A 79 15.64 25.44 4.72
N PRO A 80 14.62 24.72 4.22
CA PRO A 80 14.29 23.38 4.69
C PRO A 80 15.39 22.36 4.40
N THR A 81 16.01 22.41 3.21
CA THR A 81 17.14 21.53 2.89
C THR A 81 18.31 21.75 3.85
N ASN A 82 18.65 23.01 4.15
CA ASN A 82 19.72 23.34 5.10
C ASN A 82 19.36 22.99 6.55
N GLU A 83 18.10 23.17 6.96
CA GLU A 83 17.62 22.71 8.27
C GLU A 83 17.77 21.19 8.42
N ILE A 84 17.42 20.42 7.38
CA ILE A 84 17.61 18.96 7.39
C ILE A 84 19.10 18.59 7.45
N VAL A 85 19.98 19.28 6.71
CA VAL A 85 21.43 19.11 6.83
C VAL A 85 21.90 19.37 8.26
N ASN A 86 21.47 20.48 8.87
CA ASN A 86 21.83 20.81 10.26
C ASN A 86 21.29 19.76 11.25
N ILE A 87 20.09 19.21 11.02
CA ILE A 87 19.53 18.13 11.83
C ILE A 87 20.36 16.86 11.67
N LEU A 88 20.74 16.48 10.45
CA LEU A 88 21.63 15.33 10.22
C LEU A 88 22.95 15.52 10.98
N GLU A 89 23.58 16.68 10.83
CA GLU A 89 24.86 17.01 11.49
C GLU A 89 24.74 16.95 13.02
N ALA A 90 23.64 17.43 13.60
CA ALA A 90 23.39 17.36 15.04
C ALA A 90 23.28 15.91 15.58
N TYR A 91 23.06 14.93 14.70
CA TYR A 91 22.99 13.50 15.02
C TYR A 91 24.23 12.73 14.55
N ASP A 92 25.35 13.43 14.28
CA ASP A 92 26.59 12.90 13.71
C ASP A 92 26.38 12.19 12.36
N VAL A 93 25.44 12.71 11.57
CA VAL A 93 25.19 12.25 10.21
C VAL A 93 25.65 13.31 9.22
N HIS A 94 26.63 12.98 8.38
CA HIS A 94 27.18 13.90 7.38
C HIS A 94 26.70 13.53 5.98
N ASN A 95 25.94 14.40 5.32
CA ASN A 95 25.55 14.18 3.94
C ASN A 95 26.75 14.40 3.00
N VAL A 96 26.92 13.51 2.03
CA VAL A 96 27.99 13.58 1.03
C VAL A 96 27.57 14.47 -0.14
N GLU A 97 26.29 14.47 -0.49
CA GLU A 97 25.77 15.18 -1.67
C GLU A 97 24.30 15.59 -1.49
N ILE A 98 23.90 16.70 -2.13
CA ILE A 98 22.49 17.09 -2.27
C ILE A 98 22.14 17.04 -3.76
N VAL A 99 21.37 16.03 -4.14
CA VAL A 99 20.95 15.79 -5.52
C VAL A 99 19.52 16.29 -5.72
N ARG A 100 19.29 16.93 -6.88
CA ARG A 100 17.98 17.46 -7.23
C ARG A 100 17.34 16.67 -8.36
N ALA A 101 16.11 16.24 -8.15
CA ALA A 101 15.29 15.50 -9.10
C ALA A 101 13.83 15.92 -8.97
N PRO A 102 13.15 16.30 -10.07
CA PRO A 102 11.71 16.56 -10.04
C PRO A 102 10.92 15.35 -9.51
N ALA A 103 9.74 15.61 -8.94
CA ALA A 103 8.87 14.55 -8.44
C ALA A 103 8.47 13.59 -9.57
N GLY A 104 8.72 12.29 -9.39
CA GLY A 104 8.46 11.24 -10.39
C GLY A 104 9.59 11.04 -11.39
N LEU A 105 10.79 11.57 -11.11
CA LEU A 105 12.03 11.28 -11.83
C LEU A 105 13.15 10.84 -10.87
N LYS A 106 12.79 10.46 -9.64
CA LYS A 106 13.76 10.06 -8.62
C LYS A 106 14.38 8.69 -8.95
N GLY A 107 13.62 7.76 -9.50
CA GLY A 107 14.10 6.46 -9.95
C GLY A 107 15.19 6.58 -11.01
N HIS A 108 14.94 7.35 -12.06
CA HIS A 108 15.96 7.66 -13.06
C HIS A 108 17.19 8.34 -12.45
N LYS A 109 16.97 9.30 -11.54
CA LYS A 109 18.11 9.99 -10.91
C LYS A 109 18.96 9.04 -10.06
N MET A 110 18.35 8.12 -9.33
CA MET A 110 19.08 7.11 -8.59
C MET A 110 19.88 6.17 -9.49
N ALA A 111 19.34 5.78 -10.64
CA ALA A 111 20.06 4.97 -11.61
C ALA A 111 21.31 5.70 -12.14
N GLU A 112 21.20 7.00 -12.44
CA GLU A 112 22.35 7.83 -12.82
C GLU A 112 23.42 7.91 -11.72
N ILE A 113 22.99 8.11 -10.48
CA ILE A 113 23.91 8.15 -9.32
C ILE A 113 24.61 6.80 -9.21
N LEU A 114 23.87 5.69 -9.20
CA LEU A 114 24.43 4.34 -9.08
C LEU A 114 25.44 4.04 -10.21
N GLN A 115 25.13 4.44 -11.44
CA GLN A 115 26.05 4.28 -12.56
C GLN A 115 27.39 5.01 -12.33
N SER A 116 27.37 6.13 -11.60
CA SER A 116 28.59 6.86 -11.23
C SER A 116 29.47 6.04 -10.25
N TYR A 117 28.86 5.33 -9.29
CA TYR A 117 29.59 4.39 -8.41
C TYR A 117 30.22 3.24 -9.21
N HIS A 118 29.47 2.70 -10.18
CA HIS A 118 29.98 1.62 -11.04
C HIS A 118 31.17 2.07 -11.91
N GLN A 119 31.15 3.32 -12.39
CA GLN A 119 32.26 3.90 -13.15
C GLN A 119 33.52 4.10 -12.29
N GLU A 120 33.35 4.27 -10.97
CA GLU A 120 34.44 4.32 -9.99
C GLU A 120 34.91 2.92 -9.55
N GLY A 121 34.38 1.84 -10.16
CA GLY A 121 34.79 0.46 -9.91
C GLY A 121 34.00 -0.24 -8.79
N HIS A 122 32.94 0.38 -8.28
CA HIS A 122 32.09 -0.19 -7.23
C HIS A 122 30.86 -0.91 -7.82
N HIS A 123 31.09 -1.98 -8.58
CA HIS A 123 30.02 -2.70 -9.30
C HIS A 123 28.97 -3.36 -8.40
N ASP A 124 29.28 -3.62 -7.14
CA ASP A 124 28.37 -4.22 -6.16
C ASP A 124 27.65 -3.16 -5.28
N ALA A 125 27.82 -1.87 -5.58
CA ALA A 125 27.15 -0.80 -4.88
C ALA A 125 25.61 -0.95 -5.00
N ILE A 126 24.89 -0.58 -3.94
CA ILE A 126 23.43 -0.49 -3.97
C ILE A 126 22.99 0.95 -3.74
N GLY A 127 21.89 1.36 -4.37
CA GLY A 127 21.24 2.64 -4.13
C GLY A 127 19.90 2.41 -3.44
N LEU A 128 19.71 2.99 -2.26
CA LEU A 128 18.47 2.83 -1.49
C LEU A 128 17.78 4.19 -1.28
N LEU A 129 16.47 4.27 -1.53
CA LEU A 129 15.66 5.46 -1.29
C LEU A 129 14.77 5.28 -0.06
N PHE A 130 14.77 6.25 0.83
CA PHE A 130 13.69 6.45 1.79
C PHE A 130 12.74 7.53 1.26
N ASP A 131 11.45 7.21 1.11
CA ASP A 131 10.42 8.17 0.68
C ASP A 131 9.08 7.91 1.43
N ASP A 132 8.25 8.95 1.66
CA ASP A 132 6.86 8.80 2.15
C ASP A 132 5.84 8.68 1.02
N GLN A 133 6.23 9.01 -0.21
CA GLN A 133 5.33 9.01 -1.36
C GLN A 133 5.50 7.72 -2.15
N LEU A 134 4.44 6.91 -2.15
CA LEU A 134 4.37 5.67 -2.90
C LEU A 134 4.67 5.86 -4.40
N LYS A 135 4.32 7.02 -4.98
CA LYS A 135 4.67 7.33 -6.37
C LYS A 135 6.19 7.29 -6.62
N GLN A 136 7.00 7.78 -5.68
CA GLN A 136 8.46 7.80 -5.81
C GLN A 136 9.05 6.42 -5.55
N VAL A 137 8.52 5.70 -4.56
CA VAL A 137 8.88 4.29 -4.30
C VAL A 137 8.67 3.46 -5.57
N ASN A 138 7.50 3.60 -6.19
CA ASN A 138 7.16 2.90 -7.42
C ASN A 138 7.99 3.34 -8.63
N ASP A 139 8.40 4.61 -8.70
CA ASP A 139 9.28 5.12 -9.77
C ASP A 139 10.67 4.44 -9.75
N VAL A 140 11.20 4.18 -8.55
CA VAL A 140 12.44 3.41 -8.37
C VAL A 140 12.22 1.94 -8.74
N ILE A 141 11.15 1.32 -8.26
CA ILE A 141 10.82 -0.09 -8.57
C ILE A 141 10.64 -0.29 -10.09
N ALA A 142 10.02 0.69 -10.76
CA ALA A 142 9.80 0.65 -12.21
C ALA A 142 11.09 0.66 -13.04
N GLN A 143 12.23 1.08 -12.46
CA GLN A 143 13.53 0.97 -13.12
C GLN A 143 13.97 -0.49 -13.33
N ASN A 144 13.35 -1.44 -12.63
CA ASN A 144 13.64 -2.87 -12.72
C ASN A 144 15.14 -3.20 -12.57
N ASN A 145 15.80 -2.49 -11.66
CA ASN A 145 17.21 -2.66 -11.34
C ASN A 145 17.32 -3.24 -9.92
N SER A 146 17.90 -4.44 -9.80
CA SER A 146 18.03 -5.16 -8.52
C SER A 146 18.93 -4.46 -7.50
N GLN A 147 19.81 -3.55 -7.93
CA GLN A 147 20.67 -2.76 -7.06
C GLN A 147 20.02 -1.45 -6.60
N LEU A 148 18.82 -1.15 -7.10
CA LEU A 148 18.01 -0.02 -6.64
C LEU A 148 16.87 -0.52 -5.76
N VAL A 149 16.85 -0.03 -4.53
CA VAL A 149 15.85 -0.36 -3.52
C VAL A 149 15.12 0.91 -3.13
N ALA A 150 13.81 0.85 -2.93
CA ALA A 150 13.04 1.93 -2.33
C ALA A 150 12.23 1.43 -1.15
N ILE A 151 12.17 2.24 -0.10
CA ILE A 151 11.58 1.94 1.19
C ILE A 151 10.52 2.99 1.48
N ASP A 152 9.24 2.60 1.54
CA ASP A 152 8.20 3.42 2.16
C ASP A 152 8.44 3.46 3.67
N ILE A 153 8.78 4.64 4.19
CA ILE A 153 9.07 4.84 5.62
C ILE A 153 7.85 4.60 6.53
N ASN A 154 6.66 4.42 5.96
CA ASN A 154 5.44 4.08 6.68
C ASN A 154 5.11 2.57 6.64
N SER A 155 5.87 1.77 5.88
CA SER A 155 5.67 0.34 5.71
C SER A 155 6.59 -0.45 6.64
N ALA A 156 6.02 -1.24 7.54
CA ALA A 156 6.80 -2.10 8.43
C ALA A 156 7.64 -3.13 7.65
N SER A 157 7.09 -3.69 6.57
CA SER A 157 7.80 -4.65 5.72
C SER A 157 8.95 -4.01 4.94
N ASP A 158 8.78 -2.77 4.48
CA ASP A 158 9.84 -2.07 3.76
C ASP A 158 10.96 -1.68 4.72
N LEU A 159 10.61 -1.22 5.93
CA LEU A 159 11.59 -0.96 6.98
C LEU A 159 12.35 -2.23 7.41
N ASP A 160 11.73 -3.41 7.34
CA ASP A 160 12.39 -4.71 7.56
C ASP A 160 13.35 -5.03 6.40
N ARG A 161 12.88 -4.82 5.15
CA ARG A 161 13.68 -4.99 3.93
C ARG A 161 14.97 -4.17 3.95
N PHE A 162 14.95 -2.94 4.49
CA PHE A 162 16.17 -2.15 4.67
C PHE A 162 17.27 -2.93 5.41
N TRP A 163 16.94 -3.65 6.48
CA TRP A 163 17.92 -4.43 7.25
C TRP A 163 18.46 -5.62 6.45
N THR A 164 17.59 -6.28 5.67
CA THR A 164 17.98 -7.39 4.81
C THR A 164 18.94 -6.95 3.70
N GLU A 165 18.60 -5.88 2.97
CA GLU A 165 19.34 -5.42 1.80
C GLU A 165 20.71 -4.81 2.20
N THR A 166 20.73 -4.05 3.30
CA THR A 166 21.96 -3.39 3.76
C THR A 166 22.88 -4.31 4.55
N LYS A 167 22.38 -5.48 4.99
CA LYS A 167 23.09 -6.46 5.83
C LYS A 167 23.70 -5.85 7.09
N ILE A 168 23.16 -4.72 7.55
CA ILE A 168 23.61 -4.03 8.76
C ILE A 168 23.22 -4.91 9.95
N PRO A 169 24.18 -5.33 10.80
CA PRO A 169 23.86 -6.17 11.93
C PRO A 169 22.84 -5.48 12.85
N VAL A 170 21.74 -6.17 13.14
CA VAL A 170 20.78 -5.73 14.16
C VAL A 170 21.44 -5.94 15.53
N THR A 171 22.22 -4.95 15.97
CA THR A 171 22.92 -4.99 17.25
C THR A 171 21.96 -4.66 18.41
N GLY A 172 21.78 -5.63 19.31
CA GLY A 172 20.92 -5.50 20.50
C GLY A 172 19.41 -5.45 20.19
N ARG A 173 18.60 -5.15 21.20
CA ARG A 173 17.17 -4.79 21.02
C ARG A 173 17.09 -3.37 20.44
N ASN A 174 17.39 -3.18 19.16
CA ASN A 174 17.29 -1.86 18.53
C ASN A 174 15.84 -1.35 18.65
N PRO A 175 15.56 -0.28 19.44
CA PRO A 175 14.20 0.17 19.67
C PRO A 175 13.49 0.63 18.39
N PHE A 176 14.24 0.99 17.34
CA PHE A 176 13.71 1.48 16.07
C PHE A 176 13.53 0.41 14.99
N HIS A 177 13.84 -0.86 15.27
CA HIS A 177 13.47 -1.96 14.37
C HIS A 177 11.94 -2.07 14.28
N PRO A 178 11.31 -2.32 13.11
CA PRO A 178 9.85 -2.32 12.96
C PRO A 178 9.17 -3.22 13.98
N GLN A 179 9.68 -4.44 14.19
CA GLN A 179 9.17 -5.37 15.20
C GLN A 179 9.17 -4.80 16.63
N ASN A 180 10.19 -4.02 17.01
CA ASN A 180 10.28 -3.43 18.35
C ASN A 180 9.36 -2.21 18.48
N LEU A 181 9.23 -1.40 17.44
CA LEU A 181 8.25 -0.29 17.38
C LEU A 181 6.82 -0.81 17.51
N ILE A 182 6.46 -1.83 16.73
CA ILE A 182 5.16 -2.49 16.79
C ILE A 182 4.90 -3.05 18.19
N LYS A 183 5.90 -3.72 18.77
CA LYS A 183 5.80 -4.24 20.14
C LYS A 183 5.56 -3.14 21.16
N ASP A 184 6.33 -2.05 21.12
CA ASP A 184 6.17 -0.90 22.01
C ASP A 184 4.78 -0.28 21.89
N ILE A 185 4.30 -0.06 20.67
CA ILE A 185 2.94 0.45 20.43
C ILE A 185 1.86 -0.53 20.89
N LYS A 186 2.05 -1.85 20.70
CA LYS A 186 1.11 -2.86 21.21
C LYS A 186 1.02 -2.87 22.74
N GLU A 187 2.10 -2.49 23.43
CA GLU A 187 2.16 -2.38 24.89
C GLU A 187 1.65 -1.02 25.41
N THR A 188 1.78 0.06 24.64
CA THR A 188 1.50 1.44 25.08
C THR A 188 0.24 2.07 24.47
N HIS A 189 -0.28 1.55 23.36
CA HIS A 189 -1.45 2.06 22.65
C HIS A 189 -2.63 1.10 22.78
N ARG A 190 -3.53 1.39 23.72
CA ARG A 190 -4.66 0.52 24.09
C ARG A 190 -5.54 0.10 22.90
N GLU A 191 -5.86 1.05 22.02
CA GLU A 191 -6.74 0.83 20.88
C GLU A 191 -6.12 -0.12 19.85
N ILE A 192 -4.84 0.07 19.50
CA ILE A 192 -4.09 -0.85 18.61
C ILE A 192 -3.92 -2.23 19.26
N SER A 193 -3.59 -2.26 20.56
CA SER A 193 -3.50 -3.50 21.32
C SER A 193 -4.80 -4.31 21.26
N LEU A 194 -5.95 -3.62 21.36
CA LEU A 194 -7.26 -4.23 21.22
C LEU A 194 -7.51 -4.76 19.81
N LEU A 195 -7.07 -4.05 18.75
CA LEU A 195 -7.15 -4.56 17.38
C LEU A 195 -6.44 -5.90 17.25
N TYR A 196 -5.17 -6.01 17.67
CA TYR A 196 -4.41 -7.27 17.61
C TYR A 196 -5.13 -8.42 18.32
N LYS A 197 -5.67 -8.18 19.52
CA LYS A 197 -6.43 -9.20 20.26
C LYS A 197 -7.69 -9.65 19.52
N ASN A 198 -8.34 -8.75 18.80
CA ASN A 198 -9.59 -9.05 18.10
C ASN A 198 -9.35 -9.69 16.72
N ILE A 199 -8.20 -9.43 16.09
CA ILE A 199 -7.81 -10.08 14.82
C ILE A 199 -7.78 -11.61 14.98
N GLU A 200 -7.32 -12.12 16.13
CA GLU A 200 -7.30 -13.56 16.44
C GLU A 200 -8.69 -14.23 16.39
N GLN A 201 -9.77 -13.44 16.41
CA GLN A 201 -11.16 -13.92 16.37
C GLN A 201 -11.74 -13.94 14.94
N ILE A 202 -11.01 -13.44 13.94
CA ILE A 202 -11.45 -13.42 12.55
C ILE A 202 -11.37 -14.82 11.97
N ARG A 203 -12.47 -15.29 11.36
CA ARG A 203 -12.55 -16.64 10.75
C ARG A 203 -11.86 -16.75 9.40
N PHE A 204 -11.64 -15.62 8.74
CA PHE A 204 -11.07 -15.54 7.40
C PHE A 204 -9.58 -15.19 7.49
N ALA A 205 -8.72 -16.20 7.27
CA ALA A 205 -7.28 -16.09 7.53
C ALA A 205 -6.58 -15.04 6.66
N GLN A 206 -7.03 -14.86 5.42
CA GLN A 206 -6.42 -13.90 4.49
C GLN A 206 -6.72 -12.45 4.91
N GLU A 207 -7.97 -12.16 5.27
CA GLU A 207 -8.41 -10.87 5.79
C GLU A 207 -7.75 -10.60 7.14
N ALA A 208 -7.59 -11.61 7.99
CA ALA A 208 -6.85 -11.49 9.24
C ALA A 208 -5.36 -11.11 9.00
N GLU A 209 -4.70 -11.74 8.02
CA GLU A 209 -3.33 -11.41 7.64
C GLU A 209 -3.23 -9.97 7.10
N LEU A 210 -4.14 -9.59 6.18
CA LEU A 210 -4.17 -8.23 5.61
C LEU A 210 -4.42 -7.18 6.68
N ILE A 211 -5.40 -7.40 7.57
CA ILE A 211 -5.68 -6.51 8.70
C ILE A 211 -4.47 -6.45 9.64
N THR A 212 -3.76 -7.55 9.88
CA THR A 212 -2.53 -7.53 10.70
C THR A 212 -1.49 -6.60 10.08
N LYS A 213 -1.22 -6.71 8.77
CA LYS A 213 -0.28 -5.83 8.06
C LYS A 213 -0.69 -4.35 8.15
N ILE A 214 -1.98 -4.06 7.98
CA ILE A 214 -2.49 -2.69 8.14
C ILE A 214 -2.22 -2.18 9.55
N VAL A 215 -2.47 -2.99 10.59
CA VAL A 215 -2.25 -2.60 11.99
C VAL A 215 -0.76 -2.44 12.32
N ASP A 216 0.11 -3.25 11.72
CA ASP A 216 1.57 -3.09 11.82
C ASP A 216 2.00 -1.72 11.26
N ASP A 217 1.54 -1.35 10.07
CA ASP A 217 1.85 -0.06 9.45
C ASP A 217 1.25 1.13 10.23
N LEU A 218 0.02 0.99 10.75
CA LEU A 218 -0.58 1.99 11.66
C LEU A 218 0.28 2.20 12.91
N SER A 219 0.90 1.13 13.41
CA SER A 219 1.77 1.19 14.58
C SER A 219 3.05 2.00 14.29
N ILE A 220 3.64 1.84 13.11
CA ILE A 220 4.78 2.66 12.67
C ILE A 220 4.38 4.14 12.56
N ARG A 221 3.25 4.43 11.91
CA ARG A 221 2.77 5.81 11.69
C ARG A 221 2.44 6.52 13.01
N ILE A 222 1.74 5.84 13.93
CA ILE A 222 1.33 6.48 15.20
C ILE A 222 2.51 6.74 16.13
N TYR A 223 3.55 5.90 16.11
CA TYR A 223 4.75 6.08 16.90
C TYR A 223 5.40 7.43 16.60
N GLU A 224 5.69 7.68 15.33
CA GLU A 224 6.30 8.94 14.87
C GLU A 224 5.36 10.13 15.08
N ALA A 225 4.07 9.94 14.81
CA ALA A 225 3.09 11.01 14.95
C ALA A 225 2.92 11.47 16.41
N LYS A 226 2.88 10.54 17.37
CA LYS A 226 2.81 10.86 18.81
C LYS A 226 4.10 11.46 19.33
N HIS A 227 5.26 10.96 18.90
CA HIS A 227 6.54 11.55 19.30
C HIS A 227 6.65 13.04 18.94
N ARG A 228 5.92 13.48 17.91
CA ARG A 228 5.94 14.85 17.38
C ARG A 228 4.66 15.64 17.64
N ASP A 229 3.70 15.08 18.37
CA ASP A 229 2.36 15.67 18.54
C ASP A 229 1.68 16.08 17.21
N TYR A 230 1.92 15.34 16.13
CA TYR A 230 1.40 15.68 14.80
C TYR A 230 -0.07 15.24 14.64
N HIS A 231 -0.99 16.11 15.09
CA HIS A 231 -2.42 15.82 15.18
C HIS A 231 -3.12 15.35 13.89
N PRO A 232 -2.83 15.87 12.68
CA PRO A 232 -3.47 15.39 11.46
C PRO A 232 -3.27 13.89 11.24
N GLU A 233 -2.05 13.41 11.45
CA GLU A 233 -1.68 12.00 11.32
C GLU A 233 -2.29 11.16 12.43
N ILE A 234 -2.22 11.64 13.68
CA ILE A 234 -2.87 10.97 14.82
C ILE A 234 -4.38 10.79 14.57
N ASN A 235 -5.05 11.82 14.05
CA ASN A 235 -6.48 11.77 13.75
C ASN A 235 -6.79 10.78 12.62
N TRP A 236 -5.99 10.78 11.56
CA TRP A 236 -6.15 9.83 10.46
C TRP A 236 -5.96 8.38 10.93
N VAL A 237 -4.92 8.09 11.72
CA VAL A 237 -4.70 6.77 12.31
C VAL A 237 -5.87 6.36 13.21
N ASN A 238 -6.38 7.26 14.05
CA ASN A 238 -7.54 6.96 14.91
C ASN A 238 -8.82 6.65 14.10
N ASN A 239 -9.04 7.35 12.99
CA ASN A 239 -10.13 7.06 12.06
C ASN A 239 -9.97 5.67 11.42
N ALA A 240 -8.75 5.32 10.98
CA ALA A 240 -8.43 4.00 10.45
C ALA A 240 -8.65 2.90 11.50
N ILE A 241 -8.16 3.09 12.73
CA ILE A 241 -8.39 2.17 13.86
C ILE A 241 -9.88 1.94 14.09
N THR A 242 -10.68 3.01 14.09
CA THR A 242 -12.14 2.92 14.29
C THR A 242 -12.83 2.13 13.18
N GLY A 243 -12.45 2.39 11.92
CA GLY A 243 -12.94 1.65 10.76
C GLY A 243 -12.57 0.16 10.81
N ILE A 244 -11.29 -0.14 11.05
CA ILE A 244 -10.78 -1.51 11.16
C ILE A 244 -11.45 -2.25 12.31
N ASN A 245 -11.60 -1.65 13.48
CA ASN A 245 -12.30 -2.28 14.61
C ASN A 245 -13.75 -2.64 14.23
N THR A 246 -14.42 -1.79 13.46
CA THR A 246 -15.77 -2.09 12.95
C THR A 246 -15.75 -3.30 12.03
N ILE A 247 -14.80 -3.36 11.08
CA ILE A 247 -14.61 -4.51 10.18
C ILE A 247 -14.37 -5.80 10.98
N ILE A 248 -13.41 -5.80 11.90
CA ILE A 248 -13.08 -6.97 12.73
C ILE A 248 -14.34 -7.47 13.45
N ASN A 249 -15.07 -6.59 14.14
CA ASN A 249 -16.29 -6.96 14.85
C ASN A 249 -17.38 -7.59 13.95
N LYS A 250 -17.40 -7.26 12.65
CA LYS A 250 -18.31 -7.90 11.69
C LYS A 250 -17.78 -9.23 11.18
N LEU A 251 -16.48 -9.41 11.06
CA LEU A 251 -15.86 -10.64 10.58
C LEU A 251 -15.73 -11.73 11.66
N SER A 252 -15.69 -11.36 12.95
CA SER A 252 -15.45 -12.28 14.07
C SER A 252 -16.67 -13.06 14.60
N LYS A 253 -17.90 -12.84 14.08
CA LYS A 253 -19.14 -13.46 14.63
C LYS A 253 -19.56 -14.74 13.89
N ASP A 254 -20.39 -15.57 14.55
CA ASP A 254 -20.95 -16.84 14.03
C ASP A 254 -21.67 -16.72 12.66
N ARG A 255 -22.06 -15.49 12.29
CA ARG A 255 -22.51 -15.11 10.96
C ARG A 255 -21.90 -13.75 10.62
N PRO A 256 -20.79 -13.70 9.88
CA PRO A 256 -20.21 -12.43 9.48
C PRO A 256 -21.22 -11.71 8.58
N HIS A 257 -21.59 -10.50 8.96
CA HIS A 257 -22.52 -9.69 8.18
C HIS A 257 -22.12 -8.23 8.27
N ILE A 258 -21.42 -7.79 7.23
CA ILE A 258 -21.11 -6.39 6.97
C ILE A 258 -21.99 -5.93 5.81
N ARG A 259 -22.52 -4.71 5.88
CA ARG A 259 -23.39 -4.14 4.84
C ARG A 259 -22.63 -3.12 4.00
N GLN A 260 -23.07 -2.95 2.75
CA GLN A 260 -22.49 -1.95 1.85
C GLN A 260 -22.49 -0.53 2.45
N ALA A 261 -23.59 -0.14 3.12
CA ALA A 261 -23.69 1.16 3.79
C ALA A 261 -22.65 1.35 4.92
N GLU A 262 -22.30 0.28 5.63
CA GLU A 262 -21.28 0.30 6.68
C GLU A 262 -19.89 0.47 6.05
N LEU A 263 -19.61 -0.26 4.96
CA LEU A 263 -18.37 -0.10 4.21
C LEU A 263 -18.22 1.29 3.60
N ASN A 264 -19.31 1.87 3.08
CA ASN A 264 -19.31 3.24 2.58
C ASN A 264 -19.01 4.26 3.69
N ALA A 265 -19.58 4.07 4.89
CA ALA A 265 -19.29 4.93 6.04
C ALA A 265 -17.82 4.81 6.51
N ILE A 266 -17.26 3.60 6.52
CA ILE A 266 -15.84 3.37 6.86
C ILE A 266 -14.93 4.01 5.81
N SER A 267 -15.25 3.85 4.53
CA SER A 267 -14.51 4.49 3.44
C SER A 267 -14.52 6.01 3.57
N GLN A 268 -15.69 6.61 3.83
CA GLN A 268 -15.84 8.05 4.05
C GLN A 268 -15.01 8.53 5.25
N LEU A 269 -14.95 7.74 6.33
CA LEU A 269 -14.20 8.06 7.54
C LEU A 269 -12.68 8.07 7.32
N ILE A 270 -12.16 7.10 6.56
CA ILE A 270 -10.71 6.90 6.35
C ILE A 270 -10.20 7.77 5.20
N PHE A 271 -10.94 7.82 4.09
CA PHE A 271 -10.49 8.42 2.83
C PHE A 271 -11.22 9.72 2.46
N GLY A 272 -12.27 10.09 3.19
CA GLY A 272 -13.09 11.27 2.87
C GLY A 272 -14.02 11.07 1.66
N THR A 273 -14.14 9.85 1.14
CA THR A 273 -15.04 9.47 0.03
C THR A 273 -15.48 8.01 0.20
N ASP A 274 -16.70 7.67 -0.21
CA ASP A 274 -17.18 6.28 -0.32
C ASP A 274 -16.87 5.63 -1.68
N ASP A 275 -16.62 6.45 -2.70
CA ASP A 275 -16.14 6.03 -4.02
C ASP A 275 -14.64 5.70 -3.97
N LEU A 276 -14.32 4.41 -3.84
CA LEU A 276 -12.94 3.92 -3.74
C LEU A 276 -12.15 4.14 -5.04
N SER A 277 -12.79 4.36 -6.20
CA SER A 277 -12.10 4.61 -7.48
C SER A 277 -11.44 5.99 -7.55
N ARG A 278 -11.88 6.93 -6.71
CA ARG A 278 -11.34 8.29 -6.62
C ARG A 278 -10.14 8.40 -5.68
N ILE A 279 -9.88 7.35 -4.91
CA ILE A 279 -8.76 7.33 -3.96
C ILE A 279 -7.50 7.09 -4.76
N VAL A 280 -6.53 8.00 -4.59
CA VAL A 280 -5.17 7.86 -5.09
C VAL A 280 -4.27 7.65 -3.87
N PRO A 281 -3.91 6.39 -3.52
CA PRO A 281 -3.08 6.11 -2.37
C PRO A 281 -1.73 6.82 -2.46
N ASN A 282 -1.31 7.44 -1.36
CA ASN A 282 -0.01 8.09 -1.24
C ASN A 282 1.01 7.25 -0.45
N SER A 283 0.57 6.19 0.23
CA SER A 283 1.41 5.29 1.04
C SER A 283 0.95 3.83 0.90
N GLN A 284 1.82 2.87 1.24
CA GLN A 284 1.50 1.45 1.13
C GLN A 284 0.30 1.06 2.00
N ILE A 285 0.18 1.62 3.19
CA ILE A 285 -0.96 1.37 4.08
C ILE A 285 -2.30 1.81 3.47
N GLU A 286 -2.32 2.91 2.71
CA GLU A 286 -3.53 3.35 2.01
C GLU A 286 -3.93 2.38 0.89
N VAL A 287 -2.95 1.76 0.23
CA VAL A 287 -3.20 0.67 -0.73
C VAL A 287 -3.81 -0.53 -0.02
N LEU A 288 -3.22 -0.97 1.09
CA LEU A 288 -3.73 -2.11 1.86
C LEU A 288 -5.15 -1.86 2.39
N LEU A 289 -5.43 -0.65 2.88
CA LEU A 289 -6.77 -0.25 3.32
C LEU A 289 -7.76 -0.21 2.14
N GLN A 290 -7.34 0.32 0.99
CA GLN A 290 -8.19 0.36 -0.20
C GLN A 290 -8.51 -1.05 -0.71
N ASP A 291 -7.51 -1.93 -0.77
CA ASP A 291 -7.65 -3.33 -1.19
C ASP A 291 -8.59 -4.09 -0.23
N LEU A 292 -8.40 -3.96 1.08
CA LEU A 292 -9.32 -4.54 2.08
C LEU A 292 -10.76 -4.06 1.85
N MET A 293 -10.96 -2.77 1.60
CA MET A 293 -12.30 -2.21 1.39
C MET A 293 -12.93 -2.67 0.07
N ILE A 294 -12.15 -2.83 -0.99
CA ILE A 294 -12.62 -3.39 -2.27
C ILE A 294 -13.06 -4.83 -2.07
N ASP A 295 -12.22 -5.66 -1.46
CA ASP A 295 -12.50 -7.08 -1.27
C ASP A 295 -13.72 -7.30 -0.37
N LEU A 296 -13.89 -6.48 0.68
CA LEU A 296 -15.09 -6.54 1.53
C LEU A 296 -16.36 -6.09 0.80
N LYS A 297 -16.29 -5.08 -0.08
CA LYS A 297 -17.45 -4.66 -0.89
C LYS A 297 -17.83 -5.74 -1.89
N ASP A 298 -16.84 -6.36 -2.53
CA ASP A 298 -17.05 -7.49 -3.43
C ASP A 298 -17.60 -8.73 -2.69
N PHE A 299 -17.17 -8.97 -1.44
CA PHE A 299 -17.76 -10.00 -0.58
C PHE A 299 -19.26 -9.77 -0.33
N VAL A 300 -19.64 -8.55 0.07
CA VAL A 300 -21.05 -8.20 0.32
C VAL A 300 -21.88 -8.37 -0.97
N LEU A 301 -21.34 -7.90 -2.09
CA LEU A 301 -22.01 -8.03 -3.38
C LEU A 301 -22.17 -9.49 -3.82
N ARG A 302 -21.15 -10.32 -3.63
CA ARG A 302 -21.21 -11.76 -3.88
C ARG A 302 -22.34 -12.41 -3.08
N ASP A 303 -22.44 -12.09 -1.79
CA ASP A 303 -23.49 -12.61 -0.92
C ASP A 303 -24.89 -12.15 -1.37
N GLU A 304 -25.05 -10.90 -1.81
CA GLU A 304 -26.32 -10.37 -2.33
C GLU A 304 -26.71 -11.03 -3.67
N LEU A 305 -25.75 -11.26 -4.56
CA LEU A 305 -25.95 -11.99 -5.82
C LEU A 305 -26.36 -13.43 -5.56
N LEU A 306 -25.65 -14.13 -4.67
CA LEU A 306 -25.97 -15.49 -4.24
C LEU A 306 -27.38 -15.58 -3.70
N LYS A 307 -27.76 -14.66 -2.81
CA LYS A 307 -29.11 -14.60 -2.24
C LYS A 307 -30.16 -14.37 -3.34
N THR A 308 -29.92 -13.43 -4.24
CA THR A 308 -30.84 -13.10 -5.35
C THR A 308 -31.06 -14.30 -6.26
N LEU A 309 -29.99 -15.00 -6.65
CA LEU A 309 -30.05 -16.18 -7.51
C LEU A 309 -30.74 -17.36 -6.81
N LYS A 310 -30.45 -17.61 -5.53
CA LYS A 310 -31.09 -18.67 -4.74
C LYS A 310 -32.56 -18.41 -4.47
N ASP A 311 -32.93 -17.16 -4.17
CA ASP A 311 -34.33 -16.76 -3.98
C ASP A 311 -35.11 -16.93 -5.29
N TYR A 312 -34.52 -16.52 -6.42
CA TYR A 312 -35.12 -16.73 -7.74
C TYR A 312 -35.26 -18.22 -8.04
N GLN A 313 -34.19 -19.00 -7.89
CA GLN A 313 -34.20 -20.45 -8.11
C GLN A 313 -35.29 -21.12 -7.27
N SER A 314 -35.40 -20.78 -5.98
CA SER A 314 -36.40 -21.33 -5.07
C SER A 314 -37.81 -20.99 -5.51
N ARG A 315 -38.08 -19.73 -5.90
CA ARG A 315 -39.39 -19.30 -6.43
C ARG A 315 -39.73 -19.98 -7.75
N PHE A 316 -38.76 -20.07 -8.65
CA PHE A 316 -38.90 -20.74 -9.94
C PHE A 316 -39.22 -22.23 -9.77
N GLN A 317 -38.58 -22.90 -8.81
CA GLN A 317 -38.84 -24.30 -8.45
C GLN A 317 -40.12 -24.52 -7.62
N ALA A 318 -40.60 -23.51 -6.89
CA ALA A 318 -41.83 -23.60 -6.10
C ALA A 318 -43.11 -23.34 -6.92
N ASN A 319 -43.06 -22.47 -7.92
CA ASN A 319 -44.21 -22.11 -8.78
C ASN A 319 -44.58 -23.20 -9.81
N ALA A 320 -44.24 -24.44 -9.51
CA ALA A 320 -43.60 -25.24 -10.51
C ALA A 320 -44.12 -26.69 -10.50
N LEU A 321 -45.11 -26.97 -11.34
CA LEU A 321 -45.36 -28.29 -11.96
C LEU A 321 -44.18 -28.72 -12.89
N VAL A 322 -42.95 -28.26 -12.62
CA VAL A 322 -41.99 -27.73 -13.63
C VAL A 322 -40.75 -28.60 -13.84
N LYS A 323 -40.58 -29.69 -13.09
CA LYS A 323 -39.40 -30.56 -13.25
C LYS A 323 -39.35 -31.33 -14.57
N GLU A 324 -40.44 -31.35 -15.36
CA GLU A 324 -40.55 -32.22 -16.55
C GLU A 324 -40.41 -31.51 -17.90
N GLN A 325 -40.38 -30.16 -17.97
CA GLN A 325 -40.19 -29.47 -19.24
C GLN A 325 -38.70 -29.16 -19.52
N PRO A 326 -38.16 -29.52 -20.71
CA PRO A 326 -36.75 -29.32 -21.04
C PRO A 326 -36.23 -27.88 -20.87
N GLY A 327 -37.04 -26.87 -21.20
CA GLY A 327 -36.67 -25.46 -21.06
C GLY A 327 -36.42 -25.04 -19.60
N ASN A 328 -37.17 -25.61 -18.65
CA ASN A 328 -37.03 -25.30 -17.23
C ASN A 328 -35.79 -25.94 -16.62
N LEU A 329 -35.41 -27.13 -17.09
CA LEU A 329 -34.16 -27.80 -16.69
C LEU A 329 -32.93 -27.02 -17.16
N ILE A 330 -32.98 -26.46 -18.38
CA ILE A 330 -31.92 -25.60 -18.92
C ILE A 330 -31.75 -24.36 -18.03
N GLU A 331 -32.85 -23.71 -17.66
CA GLU A 331 -32.82 -22.51 -16.80
C GLU A 331 -32.26 -22.82 -15.40
N ILE A 332 -32.69 -23.93 -14.78
CA ILE A 332 -32.18 -24.36 -13.47
C ILE A 332 -30.68 -24.67 -13.53
N ASN A 333 -30.23 -25.36 -14.59
CA ASN A 333 -28.81 -25.69 -14.77
C ASN A 333 -27.95 -24.43 -14.97
N ARG A 334 -28.47 -23.43 -15.70
CA ARG A 334 -27.80 -22.13 -15.86
C ARG A 334 -27.65 -21.40 -14.52
N LEU A 335 -28.71 -21.36 -13.71
CA LEU A 335 -28.65 -20.78 -12.36
C LEU A 335 -27.68 -21.52 -11.45
N ASN A 336 -27.67 -22.87 -11.49
CA ASN A 336 -26.71 -23.66 -10.72
C ASN A 336 -25.27 -23.35 -11.10
N GLN A 337 -24.97 -23.27 -12.40
CA GLN A 337 -23.62 -22.90 -12.85
C GLN A 337 -23.20 -21.52 -12.34
N LEU A 338 -24.11 -20.55 -12.34
CA LEU A 338 -23.85 -19.20 -11.83
C LEU A 338 -23.68 -19.15 -10.31
N ILE A 339 -24.51 -19.88 -9.56
CA ILE A 339 -24.39 -20.04 -8.10
C ILE A 339 -23.07 -20.72 -7.75
N ASP A 340 -22.72 -21.82 -8.43
CA ASP A 340 -21.47 -22.57 -8.22
C ASP A 340 -20.25 -21.66 -8.37
N LYS A 341 -20.24 -20.74 -9.34
CA LYS A 341 -19.13 -19.78 -9.51
C LYS A 341 -18.96 -18.85 -8.31
N LEU A 342 -20.05 -18.42 -7.70
CA LEU A 342 -20.02 -17.54 -6.54
C LEU A 342 -19.72 -18.30 -5.23
N GLU A 343 -20.10 -19.58 -5.11
CA GLU A 343 -19.90 -20.36 -3.88
C GLU A 343 -18.53 -21.06 -3.79
N THR A 344 -18.03 -21.56 -4.93
CA THR A 344 -16.86 -22.47 -4.92
C THR A 344 -15.53 -21.73 -5.00
N ILE A 345 -15.51 -20.49 -5.50
CA ILE A 345 -14.30 -19.67 -5.59
C ILE A 345 -14.12 -18.94 -4.25
N PRO A 346 -13.05 -19.22 -3.48
CA PRO A 346 -12.89 -18.66 -2.14
C PRO A 346 -12.85 -17.13 -2.11
N GLN A 347 -12.07 -16.53 -3.02
CA GLN A 347 -11.89 -15.09 -3.10
C GLN A 347 -13.09 -14.41 -3.76
N ALA A 348 -13.66 -13.40 -3.11
CA ALA A 348 -14.88 -12.75 -3.59
C ALA A 348 -14.67 -12.03 -4.93
N SER A 349 -13.57 -11.29 -5.06
CA SER A 349 -13.21 -10.53 -6.26
C SER A 349 -13.00 -11.46 -7.47
N GLU A 350 -12.33 -12.60 -7.29
CA GLU A 350 -12.18 -13.64 -8.33
C GLU A 350 -13.52 -14.32 -8.67
N ALA A 351 -14.35 -14.61 -7.67
CA ALA A 351 -15.66 -15.20 -7.85
C ALA A 351 -16.56 -14.30 -8.70
N LEU A 352 -16.58 -13.00 -8.40
CA LEU A 352 -17.33 -12.00 -9.16
C LEU A 352 -16.80 -11.84 -10.58
N ALA A 353 -15.48 -11.81 -10.77
CA ALA A 353 -14.90 -11.74 -12.11
C ALA A 353 -15.25 -12.97 -12.96
N ALA A 354 -15.18 -14.18 -12.38
CA ALA A 354 -15.57 -15.41 -13.06
C ALA A 354 -17.06 -15.46 -13.38
N PHE A 355 -17.90 -14.98 -12.46
CA PHE A 355 -19.34 -14.85 -12.63
C PHE A 355 -19.68 -13.87 -13.76
N ALA A 356 -19.13 -12.66 -13.74
CA ALA A 356 -19.33 -11.63 -14.75
C ALA A 356 -18.88 -12.10 -16.15
N ASN A 357 -17.71 -12.75 -16.23
CA ASN A 357 -17.22 -13.33 -17.49
C ASN A 357 -18.17 -14.40 -18.04
N THR A 358 -18.80 -15.20 -17.17
CA THR A 358 -19.78 -16.22 -17.58
C THR A 358 -21.05 -15.56 -18.11
N LEU A 359 -21.55 -14.53 -17.42
CA LEU A 359 -22.69 -13.75 -17.88
C LEU A 359 -22.44 -13.07 -19.23
N GLN A 360 -21.26 -12.47 -19.42
CA GLN A 360 -20.91 -11.78 -20.66
C GLN A 360 -20.82 -12.76 -21.84
N LYS A 361 -20.19 -13.93 -21.65
CA LYS A 361 -20.05 -14.94 -22.71
C LYS A 361 -21.38 -15.48 -23.21
N ASN A 362 -22.38 -15.58 -22.33
CA ASN A 362 -23.69 -16.16 -22.64
C ASN A 362 -24.81 -15.10 -22.53
N GLU A 363 -24.49 -13.82 -22.74
CA GLU A 363 -25.40 -12.71 -22.50
C GLU A 363 -26.73 -12.84 -23.27
N SER A 364 -26.65 -13.26 -24.54
CA SER A 364 -27.82 -13.51 -25.38
C SER A 364 -28.75 -14.58 -24.82
N GLU A 365 -28.22 -15.50 -24.02
CA GLU A 365 -28.96 -16.58 -23.38
C GLU A 365 -29.63 -16.14 -22.08
N TYR A 366 -29.07 -15.14 -21.39
CA TYR A 366 -29.53 -14.71 -20.07
C TYR A 366 -30.45 -13.49 -20.10
N ARG A 367 -30.31 -12.58 -21.08
CA ARG A 367 -31.10 -11.33 -21.17
C ARG A 367 -32.62 -11.52 -21.18
N SER A 368 -33.11 -12.68 -21.59
CA SER A 368 -34.55 -13.02 -21.57
C SER A 368 -35.07 -13.43 -20.19
N SER A 369 -34.19 -13.62 -19.21
CA SER A 369 -34.54 -14.12 -17.89
C SER A 369 -34.90 -12.99 -16.94
N SER A 370 -35.95 -13.17 -16.15
CA SER A 370 -36.43 -12.11 -15.24
C SER A 370 -35.47 -11.76 -14.09
N TRP A 371 -34.51 -12.65 -13.78
CA TRP A 371 -33.44 -12.41 -12.81
C TRP A 371 -32.26 -11.62 -13.37
N TRP A 372 -32.13 -11.50 -14.70
CA TRP A 372 -30.99 -10.83 -15.36
C TRP A 372 -30.85 -9.39 -14.91
N GLN A 373 -31.91 -8.59 -15.01
CA GLN A 373 -31.87 -7.16 -14.67
C GLN A 373 -31.48 -6.89 -13.21
N PRO A 374 -32.04 -7.58 -12.20
CA PRO A 374 -31.56 -7.50 -10.82
C PRO A 374 -30.08 -7.84 -10.65
N VAL A 375 -29.60 -8.91 -11.29
CA VAL A 375 -28.20 -9.35 -11.22
C VAL A 375 -27.25 -8.35 -11.90
N ASP A 376 -27.62 -7.85 -13.08
CA ASP A 376 -26.86 -6.86 -13.85
C ASP A 376 -26.73 -5.53 -13.07
N ASN A 377 -27.83 -5.06 -12.46
CA ASN A 377 -27.81 -3.87 -11.60
C ASN A 377 -26.92 -4.02 -10.36
N LEU A 378 -26.84 -5.22 -9.79
CA LEU A 378 -25.96 -5.51 -8.68
C LEU A 378 -24.50 -5.55 -9.15
N LEU A 379 -24.22 -6.24 -10.27
CA LEU A 379 -22.85 -6.35 -10.81
C LEU A 379 -22.22 -5.01 -11.18
N ASN A 380 -23.01 -4.07 -11.69
CA ASN A 380 -22.55 -2.72 -12.00
C ASN A 380 -22.08 -1.93 -10.76
N GLN A 381 -22.21 -2.47 -9.55
CA GLN A 381 -21.69 -1.88 -8.31
C GLN A 381 -20.28 -2.40 -7.95
N SER A 382 -19.79 -3.47 -8.57
CA SER A 382 -18.44 -4.00 -8.31
C SER A 382 -17.39 -3.16 -9.02
N LEU A 383 -16.45 -2.62 -8.26
CA LEU A 383 -15.26 -1.98 -8.84
C LEU A 383 -14.38 -2.98 -9.57
N THR A 384 -14.28 -4.23 -9.10
CA THR A 384 -13.51 -5.28 -9.77
C THR A 384 -14.08 -5.60 -11.15
N VAL A 385 -15.39 -5.83 -11.24
CA VAL A 385 -16.06 -6.13 -12.53
C VAL A 385 -16.04 -4.91 -13.47
N ASN A 386 -16.30 -3.70 -12.96
CA ASN A 386 -16.22 -2.47 -13.76
C ASN A 386 -14.79 -2.13 -14.16
N SER A 387 -13.79 -2.60 -13.40
CA SER A 387 -12.40 -2.49 -13.80
C SER A 387 -12.04 -3.54 -14.86
N CYS A 388 -12.75 -4.67 -15.04
CA CYS A 388 -12.40 -5.69 -16.06
C CYS A 388 -12.48 -5.18 -17.51
N THR A 389 -13.31 -4.20 -17.83
CA THR A 389 -13.27 -3.45 -19.10
C THR A 389 -12.05 -2.52 -19.22
N THR A 390 -11.31 -2.35 -18.12
CA THR A 390 -10.10 -1.54 -17.94
C THR A 390 -8.94 -2.34 -17.30
N ILE A 391 -9.04 -3.67 -17.19
CA ILE A 391 -8.00 -4.57 -16.64
C ILE A 391 -7.04 -4.87 -17.78
N SER A 392 -6.26 -3.86 -18.11
CA SER A 392 -5.00 -4.02 -18.82
C SER A 392 -3.83 -3.42 -18.01
N LYS A 393 -4.08 -2.76 -16.88
CA LYS A 393 -3.00 -2.04 -16.14
C LYS A 393 -2.99 -2.20 -14.62
N SER A 394 -4.12 -2.42 -13.94
CA SER A 394 -4.17 -2.53 -12.47
C SER A 394 -3.84 -3.95 -11.95
N HIS A 395 -4.27 -5.00 -12.66
CA HIS A 395 -4.00 -6.39 -12.23
C HIS A 395 -2.53 -6.79 -12.36
N GLN A 396 -1.78 -6.19 -13.30
CA GLN A 396 -0.32 -6.36 -13.39
C GLN A 396 0.42 -5.83 -12.15
N PHE A 397 -0.21 -4.95 -11.36
CA PHE A 397 0.35 -4.43 -10.12
C PHE A 397 0.08 -5.38 -8.93
N ARG A 398 -1.13 -5.95 -8.84
CA ARG A 398 -1.50 -6.91 -7.77
C ARG A 398 -0.83 -8.28 -7.94
N GLN A 399 -0.60 -8.73 -9.18
CA GLN A 399 0.04 -10.02 -9.45
C GLN A 399 1.56 -9.99 -9.17
N ARG A 400 2.24 -8.85 -9.42
CA ARG A 400 3.69 -8.70 -9.18
C ARG A 400 4.08 -8.74 -7.70
N ILE A 401 3.18 -8.37 -6.77
CA ILE A 401 3.47 -8.46 -5.33
C ILE A 401 3.33 -9.92 -4.83
N GLY A 402 2.47 -10.72 -5.46
CA GLY A 402 2.33 -12.15 -5.16
C GLY A 402 3.44 -13.01 -5.79
N GLU A 403 3.85 -12.70 -7.02
CA GLU A 403 4.85 -13.48 -7.78
C GLU A 403 6.31 -13.25 -7.31
N MET A 404 6.56 -12.28 -6.44
CA MET A 404 7.89 -12.07 -5.82
C MET A 404 8.24 -13.09 -4.71
N LYS A 405 7.35 -14.02 -4.35
CA LYS A 405 7.63 -15.04 -3.34
C LYS A 405 8.13 -16.39 -3.88
N ASP A 406 7.99 -16.67 -5.17
CA ASP A 406 8.26 -18.03 -5.70
C ASP A 406 9.50 -18.16 -6.62
N ASP A 407 10.20 -17.07 -6.95
CA ASP A 407 11.41 -17.13 -7.81
C ASP A 407 12.74 -17.26 -7.05
N CYS A 408 12.71 -17.55 -5.75
CA CYS A 408 13.90 -17.78 -4.93
C CYS A 408 13.98 -19.22 -4.42
N MET A 409 13.99 -20.18 -5.36
CA MET A 409 14.54 -21.51 -5.12
C MET A 409 15.74 -21.69 -6.06
N PRO A 410 16.99 -21.77 -5.55
CA PRO A 410 18.11 -22.10 -6.41
C PRO A 410 17.92 -23.52 -6.91
N ASN A 411 17.77 -23.68 -8.23
CA ASN A 411 17.93 -25.00 -8.85
C ASN A 411 19.40 -25.41 -8.68
N GLU A 412 19.68 -26.15 -7.60
CA GLU A 412 20.81 -27.05 -7.56
C GLU A 412 20.63 -28.10 -8.66
N GLY A 413 21.58 -28.13 -9.59
CA GLY A 413 21.84 -29.30 -10.41
C GLY A 413 21.20 -29.32 -11.79
N SER A 414 21.90 -28.76 -12.78
CA SER A 414 22.11 -29.48 -14.04
C SER A 414 23.36 -28.96 -14.73
N GLY A 415 24.46 -29.71 -14.59
CA GLY A 415 25.67 -29.47 -15.35
C GLY A 415 25.50 -29.80 -16.83
N LEU A 416 26.29 -29.10 -17.66
CA LEU A 416 26.84 -29.50 -18.96
C LEU A 416 27.82 -28.37 -19.33
N LYS A 417 29.10 -28.48 -18.98
CA LYS A 417 30.22 -29.06 -19.77
C LYS A 417 30.39 -28.45 -21.16
N LEU A 418 31.51 -27.72 -21.25
CA LEU A 418 32.29 -27.21 -22.39
C LEU A 418 31.70 -26.02 -23.16
#